data_AF-A0A4R1JTB0-F1
#
_entry.id   AF-A0A4R1JTB0-F1
#
_cell.length_a   1.000
_cell.length_b   1.000
_cell.length_c   1.000
_cell.angle_alpha   90.00
_cell.angle_beta   90.00
_cell.angle_gamma   90.00
#
_symmetry.space_group_name_H-M   'P 1'
#
loop_
_entity.id
_entity.type
_entity.pdbx_description
1 polymer ?
#
loop_
_entity_poly.entity_id
_entity_poly.type
_entity_poly.pdbx_seq_one_letter_code
_entity_poly.pdbx_strand_id
1 'polypeptide(L)'
;MSNIYKDFFREVKCFIVELGIDGNKVAGCSEEEINQIEQEYGKLPLAYKEYLAEIGKNFLFEFFDGEQFSYQDYEDIREHVNDTLEETKFKFEKDIFPISHYRYDYFTFFYKDESDNPKVWLYKQYVQENEKNPKLMETQFTDTIIMFFQRILVNKTAGFHWVTAEEEKNNKNIVEDRYIKWFSSLFKMKKWIENSKSDNVLVKKLHYSFSEYYLRNENQIVAELQKKRILTTSGILIQKEVVKKTNNQEEGKEAEIKKSSKNIEQQERNLIEKLLKFFKV
;
A
#
# COMPACT_ATOMS: atom_id res chain seq x y z
N MET A 1 8.13 20.43 17.79
CA MET A 1 7.79 20.30 16.36
C MET A 1 7.24 18.90 16.16
N SER A 2 6.16 18.72 15.38
CA SER A 2 5.66 17.37 15.06
C SER A 2 6.74 16.60 14.29
N ASN A 3 6.94 15.33 14.62
CA ASN A 3 7.80 14.46 13.84
C ASN A 3 7.10 14.14 12.51
N ILE A 4 7.48 14.87 11.45
CA ILE A 4 6.82 14.76 10.15
C ILE A 4 6.98 13.37 9.51
N TYR A 5 8.03 12.62 9.87
CA TYR A 5 8.25 11.28 9.34
C TYR A 5 7.31 10.27 9.98
N LYS A 6 7.06 10.40 11.29
CA LYS A 6 6.10 9.56 12.02
C LYS A 6 4.70 9.65 11.42
N ASP A 7 4.21 10.87 11.24
CA ASP A 7 2.90 11.12 10.65
C ASP A 7 2.85 10.61 9.19
N PHE A 8 3.94 10.75 8.43
CA PHE A 8 4.05 10.22 7.08
C PHE A 8 3.98 8.69 7.02
N PHE A 9 4.75 7.97 7.84
CA PHE A 9 4.75 6.50 7.79
C PHE A 9 3.47 5.88 8.37
N ARG A 10 2.82 6.55 9.33
CA ARG A 10 1.44 6.20 9.75
C ARG A 10 0.46 6.32 8.60
N GLU A 11 0.61 7.36 7.79
CA GLU A 11 -0.22 7.53 6.61
C GLU A 11 0.04 6.43 5.57
N VAL A 12 1.31 6.13 5.27
CA VAL A 12 1.69 5.02 4.38
C VAL A 12 1.09 3.70 4.87
N LYS A 13 1.20 3.41 6.17
CA LYS A 13 0.58 2.23 6.79
C LYS A 13 -0.93 2.20 6.60
N CYS A 14 -1.61 3.33 6.76
CA CYS A 14 -3.06 3.44 6.51
C CYS A 14 -3.39 3.06 5.06
N PHE A 15 -2.64 3.58 4.08
CA PHE A 15 -2.82 3.19 2.68
C PHE A 15 -2.59 1.69 2.45
N ILE A 16 -1.51 1.12 2.99
CA ILE A 16 -1.20 -0.32 2.84
C ILE A 16 -2.37 -1.16 3.36
N VAL A 17 -2.85 -0.88 4.57
CA VAL A 17 -3.95 -1.62 5.21
C VAL A 17 -5.27 -1.44 4.45
N GLU A 18 -5.67 -0.20 4.16
CA GLU A 18 -6.96 0.09 3.56
C GLU A 18 -7.05 -0.41 2.12
N LEU A 19 -5.95 -0.36 1.38
CA LEU A 19 -5.86 -0.91 0.02
C LEU A 19 -5.65 -2.43 0.02
N GLY A 20 -5.41 -3.04 1.19
CA GLY A 20 -5.19 -4.48 1.32
C GLY A 20 -3.88 -4.98 0.71
N ILE A 21 -2.88 -4.09 0.57
CA ILE A 21 -1.56 -4.40 0.02
C ILE A 21 -0.81 -5.30 1.02
N ASP A 22 -0.25 -6.42 0.54
CA ASP A 22 0.42 -7.43 1.39
C ASP A 22 -0.47 -8.01 2.51
N GLY A 23 -1.79 -7.82 2.42
CA GLY A 23 -2.75 -8.23 3.45
C GLY A 23 -2.45 -7.60 4.81
N ASN A 24 -2.48 -8.41 5.88
CA ASN A 24 -2.28 -7.95 7.26
C ASN A 24 -0.82 -8.09 7.73
N LYS A 25 0.15 -8.14 6.81
CA LYS A 25 1.56 -8.34 7.15
C LYS A 25 2.27 -7.09 7.66
N VAL A 26 1.70 -5.90 7.45
CA VAL A 26 2.34 -4.65 7.87
C VAL A 26 2.53 -4.59 9.38
N ALA A 27 3.80 -4.45 9.80
CA ALA A 27 4.18 -4.38 11.19
C ALA A 27 5.40 -3.48 11.35
N GLY A 28 5.49 -2.82 12.50
CA GLY A 28 6.62 -2.00 12.88
C GLY A 28 7.51 -2.69 13.91
N CYS A 29 8.79 -2.32 13.92
CA CYS A 29 9.75 -2.73 14.93
C CYS A 29 9.45 -2.07 16.28
N SER A 30 9.77 -2.76 17.37
CA SER A 30 9.75 -2.15 18.70
C SER A 30 10.91 -1.17 18.89
N GLU A 31 10.84 -0.34 19.93
CA GLU A 31 11.94 0.55 20.29
C GLU A 31 13.21 -0.24 20.61
N GLU A 32 13.09 -1.39 21.27
CA GLU A 32 14.21 -2.28 21.57
C GLU A 32 14.87 -2.83 20.30
N GLU A 33 14.07 -3.26 19.32
CA GLU A 33 14.57 -3.73 18.02
C GLU A 33 15.33 -2.62 17.28
N ILE A 34 14.78 -1.40 17.25
CA ILE A 34 15.46 -0.25 16.61
C ILE A 34 16.75 0.12 17.36
N ASN A 35 16.72 0.12 18.69
CA ASN A 35 17.89 0.40 19.52
C ASN A 35 18.99 -0.63 19.30
N GLN A 36 18.65 -1.91 19.11
CA GLN A 36 19.62 -2.97 18.82
C GLN A 36 20.34 -2.70 17.49
N ILE A 37 19.62 -2.32 16.43
CA ILE A 37 20.21 -1.93 15.13
C ILE A 37 21.15 -0.74 15.32
N GLU A 38 20.73 0.30 16.06
CA GLU A 38 21.57 1.48 16.29
C GLU A 38 22.83 1.16 17.10
N GLN A 39 22.75 0.24 18.06
CA GLN A 39 23.89 -0.21 18.85
C GLN A 39 24.90 -0.99 17.99
N GLU A 40 24.42 -1.83 17.08
CA GLU A 40 25.30 -2.71 16.29
C GLU A 40 25.85 -2.02 15.05
N TYR A 41 25.04 -1.18 14.39
CA TYR A 41 25.35 -0.65 13.06
C TYR A 41 25.47 0.87 13.01
N GLY A 42 25.29 1.54 14.14
CA GLY A 42 25.40 2.99 14.28
C GLY A 42 24.05 3.69 14.10
N LYS A 43 24.06 4.98 14.39
CA LYS A 43 22.86 5.81 14.46
C LYS A 43 22.09 5.81 13.12
N LEU A 44 20.78 5.66 13.22
CA LEU A 44 19.89 5.67 12.07
C LEU A 44 19.30 7.07 11.84
N PRO A 45 19.12 7.49 10.57
CA PRO A 45 18.33 8.66 10.22
C PRO A 45 16.91 8.60 10.77
N LEU A 46 16.36 9.73 11.20
CA LEU A 46 15.03 9.79 11.78
C LEU A 46 13.95 9.22 10.85
N ALA A 47 14.00 9.52 9.55
CA ALA A 47 13.04 8.99 8.58
C ALA A 47 13.11 7.45 8.49
N TYR A 48 14.31 6.86 8.52
CA TYR A 48 14.47 5.42 8.48
C TYR A 48 13.99 4.76 9.77
N LYS A 49 14.18 5.40 10.92
CA LYS A 49 13.64 4.92 12.20
C LYS A 49 12.11 4.90 12.22
N GLU A 50 11.47 5.95 11.73
CA GLU A 50 10.00 5.97 11.66
C GLU A 50 9.45 4.98 10.63
N TYR A 51 10.20 4.71 9.56
CA TYR A 51 9.91 3.59 8.65
C TYR A 51 9.90 2.25 9.41
N LEU A 52 11.00 1.93 10.11
CA LEU A 52 11.11 0.70 10.90
C LEU A 52 9.98 0.61 11.92
N ALA A 53 9.72 1.69 12.66
CA ALA A 53 8.73 1.73 13.73
C ALA A 53 7.28 1.54 13.27
N GLU A 54 6.94 1.91 12.03
CA GLU A 54 5.55 1.86 11.56
C GLU A 54 5.27 0.68 10.63
N ILE A 55 6.18 0.39 9.68
CA ILE A 55 5.94 -0.59 8.59
C ILE A 55 7.14 -1.50 8.25
N GLY A 56 8.34 -1.24 8.77
CA GLY A 56 9.58 -1.86 8.28
C GLY A 56 9.94 -3.21 8.88
N LYS A 57 9.11 -3.80 9.75
CA LYS A 57 9.47 -5.07 10.42
C LYS A 57 9.48 -6.26 9.48
N ASN A 58 8.40 -6.42 8.74
CA ASN A 58 8.15 -7.61 7.93
C ASN A 58 8.41 -7.31 6.45
N PHE A 59 8.71 -8.35 5.68
CA PHE A 59 8.82 -8.22 4.23
C PHE A 59 7.46 -7.94 3.57
N LEU A 60 7.35 -6.78 2.93
CA LEU A 60 6.16 -6.33 2.18
C LEU A 60 6.43 -6.48 0.68
N PHE A 61 6.27 -7.72 0.19
CA PHE A 61 6.61 -8.11 -1.18
C PHE A 61 5.86 -7.28 -2.23
N GLU A 62 4.56 -7.07 -2.06
CA GLU A 62 3.77 -6.31 -3.03
C GLU A 62 4.11 -4.82 -2.97
N PHE A 63 4.25 -4.25 -1.77
CA PHE A 63 4.54 -2.82 -1.60
C PHE A 63 5.92 -2.44 -2.16
N PHE A 64 6.94 -3.24 -1.89
CA PHE A 64 8.32 -3.00 -2.34
C PHE A 64 8.64 -3.66 -3.69
N ASP A 65 7.65 -4.13 -4.44
CA ASP A 65 7.83 -4.72 -5.77
C ASP A 65 8.87 -5.86 -5.79
N GLY A 66 8.87 -6.67 -4.72
CA GLY A 66 9.81 -7.78 -4.52
C GLY A 66 11.19 -7.39 -3.98
N GLU A 67 11.44 -6.11 -3.71
CA GLU A 67 12.68 -5.62 -3.10
C GLU A 67 12.68 -5.83 -1.58
N GLN A 68 13.73 -6.47 -1.07
CA GLN A 68 13.85 -6.83 0.33
C GLN A 68 14.23 -5.59 1.15
N PHE A 69 13.29 -5.06 1.92
CA PHE A 69 13.47 -3.88 2.79
C PHE A 69 13.29 -4.20 4.29
N SER A 70 12.99 -5.46 4.63
CA SER A 70 12.54 -5.81 5.98
C SER A 70 13.68 -5.79 7.00
N TYR A 71 13.33 -5.41 8.25
CA TYR A 71 14.23 -5.57 9.39
C TYR A 71 14.55 -7.03 9.68
N GLN A 72 13.56 -7.93 9.60
CA GLN A 72 13.76 -9.35 9.90
C GLN A 72 14.81 -10.01 9.00
N ASP A 73 14.97 -9.48 7.79
CA ASP A 73 15.92 -9.96 6.79
C ASP A 73 17.15 -9.03 6.69
N TYR A 74 17.41 -8.18 7.69
CA TYR A 74 18.50 -7.22 7.62
C TYR A 74 19.89 -7.86 7.51
N GLU A 75 20.13 -8.99 8.19
CA GLU A 75 21.39 -9.72 8.02
C GLU A 75 21.57 -10.27 6.61
N ASP A 76 20.50 -10.76 5.97
CA ASP A 76 20.51 -11.20 4.57
C ASP A 76 20.84 -10.03 3.62
N ILE A 77 20.25 -8.85 3.87
CA ILE A 77 20.61 -7.62 3.13
C ILE A 77 22.11 -7.33 3.27
N ARG A 78 22.65 -7.40 4.48
CA ARG A 78 24.07 -7.10 4.72
C ARG A 78 25.02 -8.13 4.14
N GLU A 79 24.71 -9.42 4.28
CA GLU A 79 25.48 -10.52 3.68
C GLU A 79 25.56 -10.30 2.15
N HIS A 80 24.42 -10.06 1.51
CA HIS A 80 24.38 -9.76 0.08
C HIS A 80 25.25 -8.55 -0.32
N VAL A 81 25.20 -7.45 0.44
CA VAL A 81 26.05 -6.27 0.17
C VAL A 81 27.53 -6.62 0.34
N ASN A 82 27.90 -7.30 1.41
CA ASN A 82 29.30 -7.66 1.68
C ASN A 82 29.86 -8.57 0.58
N ASP A 83 29.11 -9.61 0.20
CA ASP A 83 29.49 -10.52 -0.88
C ASP A 83 29.66 -9.77 -2.19
N THR A 84 28.70 -8.90 -2.53
CA THR A 84 28.75 -8.08 -3.75
C THR A 84 29.99 -7.18 -3.78
N LEU A 85 30.34 -6.54 -2.67
CA LEU A 85 31.52 -5.68 -2.56
C LEU A 85 32.82 -6.48 -2.61
N GLU A 86 32.85 -7.66 -2.01
CA GLU A 86 34.00 -8.56 -2.07
C GLU A 86 34.24 -9.08 -3.49
N GLU A 87 33.18 -9.50 -4.19
CA GLU A 87 33.27 -10.01 -5.56
C GLU A 87 33.70 -8.92 -6.55
N THR A 88 33.10 -7.73 -6.45
CA THR A 88 33.40 -6.60 -7.35
C THR A 88 34.67 -5.84 -6.96
N LYS A 89 35.24 -6.13 -5.79
CA LYS A 89 36.36 -5.39 -5.17
C LYS A 89 36.10 -3.88 -5.03
N PHE A 90 34.84 -3.48 -5.06
CA PHE A 90 34.44 -2.09 -4.91
C PHE A 90 34.59 -1.64 -3.46
N LYS A 91 34.98 -0.38 -3.27
CA LYS A 91 35.10 0.24 -1.94
C LYS A 91 34.43 1.60 -1.94
N PHE A 92 33.57 1.82 -0.96
CA PHE A 92 32.99 3.14 -0.74
C PHE A 92 34.03 4.08 -0.12
N GLU A 93 33.96 5.36 -0.51
CA GLU A 93 34.76 6.44 0.09
C GLU A 93 34.27 6.85 1.48
N LYS A 94 33.03 6.45 1.83
CA LYS A 94 32.35 6.79 3.07
C LYS A 94 31.55 5.59 3.57
N ASP A 95 31.31 5.55 4.87
CA ASP A 95 30.47 4.51 5.46
C ASP A 95 29.04 4.60 4.95
N ILE A 96 28.50 3.42 4.61
CA ILE A 96 27.14 3.26 4.12
C ILE A 96 26.31 2.45 5.10
N PHE A 97 25.00 2.61 5.04
CA PHE A 97 24.03 1.73 5.65
C PHE A 97 23.18 1.11 4.53
N PRO A 98 23.30 -0.21 4.28
CA PRO A 98 22.42 -0.92 3.35
C PRO A 98 20.97 -0.84 3.82
N ILE A 99 20.03 -0.57 2.92
CA ILE A 99 18.60 -0.54 3.28
C ILE A 99 17.78 -1.60 2.55
N SER A 100 18.28 -2.10 1.42
CA SER A 100 17.59 -3.15 0.67
C SER A 100 18.49 -3.86 -0.33
N HIS A 101 18.00 -5.00 -0.82
CA HIS A 101 18.48 -5.62 -2.06
C HIS A 101 17.34 -6.17 -2.92
N TYR A 102 17.60 -6.28 -4.22
CA TYR A 102 16.68 -6.86 -5.18
C TYR A 102 17.32 -8.06 -5.90
N ARG A 103 17.00 -9.28 -5.45
CA ARG A 103 17.26 -10.56 -6.15
C ARG A 103 18.65 -10.67 -6.80
N TYR A 104 19.70 -10.23 -6.11
CA TYR A 104 21.09 -10.25 -6.60
C TYR A 104 21.38 -9.36 -7.83
N ASP A 105 20.53 -8.38 -8.13
CA ASP A 105 20.75 -7.40 -9.23
C ASP A 105 21.42 -6.13 -8.70
N TYR A 106 20.80 -5.53 -7.68
CA TYR A 106 21.29 -4.33 -7.03
C TYR A 106 20.96 -4.32 -5.54
N PHE A 107 21.69 -3.49 -4.80
CA PHE A 107 21.34 -3.08 -3.46
C PHE A 107 21.20 -1.56 -3.38
N THR A 108 20.38 -1.08 -2.45
CA THR A 108 20.28 0.34 -2.14
C THR A 108 20.79 0.65 -0.75
N PHE A 109 21.28 1.87 -0.57
CA PHE A 109 21.92 2.32 0.66
C PHE A 109 21.80 3.83 0.83
N PHE A 110 22.09 4.31 2.03
CA PHE A 110 22.42 5.72 2.27
C PHE A 110 23.80 5.84 2.91
N TYR A 111 24.45 6.99 2.73
CA TYR A 111 25.66 7.31 3.50
C TYR A 111 25.28 7.65 4.94
N LYS A 112 26.06 7.16 5.90
CA LYS A 112 25.82 7.44 7.32
C LYS A 112 26.03 8.92 7.63
N ASP A 113 25.35 9.39 8.67
CA ASP A 113 25.49 10.74 9.25
C ASP A 113 25.24 11.93 8.29
N GLU A 114 24.52 11.74 7.17
CA GLU A 114 24.23 12.83 6.22
C GLU A 114 23.06 13.74 6.65
N SER A 115 21.91 13.16 7.02
CA SER A 115 20.71 13.91 7.44
C SER A 115 19.65 12.98 8.03
N ASP A 116 18.60 13.56 8.61
CA ASP A 116 17.42 12.82 9.09
C ASP A 116 16.63 12.11 7.97
N ASN A 117 16.76 12.56 6.72
CA ASN A 117 16.13 11.97 5.54
C ASN A 117 17.15 11.89 4.40
N PRO A 118 18.04 10.89 4.44
CA PRO A 118 19.21 10.87 3.58
C PRO A 118 18.82 10.61 2.12
N LYS A 119 19.75 10.92 1.23
CA LYS A 119 19.67 10.52 -0.17
C LYS A 119 19.85 9.01 -0.28
N VAL A 120 19.10 8.40 -1.19
CA VAL A 120 19.23 6.97 -1.48
C VAL A 120 20.08 6.77 -2.72
N TRP A 121 21.01 5.84 -2.62
CA TRP A 121 21.91 5.42 -3.67
C TRP A 121 21.66 3.97 -4.00
N LEU A 122 21.96 3.59 -5.25
CA LEU A 122 21.82 2.25 -5.76
C LEU A 122 23.17 1.80 -6.32
N TYR A 123 23.56 0.58 -5.98
CA TYR A 123 24.73 -0.09 -6.53
C TYR A 123 24.28 -1.33 -7.29
N LYS A 124 24.64 -1.41 -8.58
CA LYS A 124 24.41 -2.61 -9.41
C LYS A 124 25.67 -3.46 -9.45
N GLN A 125 25.53 -4.77 -9.32
CA GLN A 125 26.67 -5.67 -9.48
C GLN A 125 27.18 -5.66 -10.93
N TYR A 126 26.26 -5.60 -11.90
CA TYR A 126 26.56 -5.60 -13.33
C TYR A 126 26.08 -4.30 -13.98
N VAL A 127 27.03 -3.49 -14.46
CA VAL A 127 26.76 -2.19 -15.09
C VAL A 127 27.16 -2.22 -16.56
N GLN A 128 26.41 -1.49 -17.39
CA GLN A 128 26.79 -1.29 -18.78
C GLN A 128 28.01 -0.37 -18.88
N GLU A 129 28.78 -0.53 -19.95
CA GLU A 129 29.91 0.34 -20.26
C GLU A 129 29.39 1.80 -20.33
N ASN A 130 29.93 2.68 -19.48
CA ASN A 130 29.56 4.09 -19.26
C ASN A 130 28.43 4.40 -18.25
N GLU A 131 27.85 3.42 -17.56
CA GLU A 131 26.92 3.70 -16.45
C GLU A 131 27.69 4.08 -15.17
N LYS A 132 27.29 5.18 -14.51
CA LYS A 132 27.85 5.53 -13.19
C LYS A 132 27.37 4.55 -12.13
N ASN A 133 28.30 4.02 -11.33
CA ASN A 133 28.02 3.10 -10.24
C ASN A 133 28.95 3.41 -9.05
N PRO A 134 28.43 3.67 -7.84
CA PRO A 134 27.01 3.76 -7.46
C PRO A 134 26.29 4.96 -8.13
N LYS A 135 24.96 4.83 -8.26
CA LYS A 135 24.08 5.85 -8.83
C LYS A 135 23.17 6.44 -7.76
N LEU A 136 23.12 7.76 -7.67
CA LEU A 136 22.14 8.47 -6.84
C LEU A 136 20.73 8.27 -7.43
N MET A 137 19.75 7.88 -6.61
CA MET A 137 18.36 7.67 -7.07
C MET A 137 17.57 8.97 -7.31
N GLU A 138 18.23 10.13 -7.34
CA GLU A 138 17.66 11.49 -7.37
C GLU A 138 16.60 11.78 -6.28
N THR A 139 16.51 10.93 -5.25
CA THR A 139 15.47 10.98 -4.22
C THR A 139 16.05 10.93 -2.81
N GLN A 140 15.31 11.51 -1.85
CA GLN A 140 15.50 11.21 -0.42
C GLN A 140 14.76 9.93 -0.05
N PHE A 141 15.07 9.35 1.11
CA PHE A 141 14.45 8.09 1.56
C PHE A 141 12.92 8.13 1.55
N THR A 142 12.28 9.20 2.04
CA THR A 142 10.81 9.31 1.97
C THR A 142 10.28 9.40 0.54
N ASP A 143 11.02 10.02 -0.38
CA ASP A 143 10.61 10.08 -1.79
C ASP A 143 10.73 8.69 -2.45
N THR A 144 11.71 7.86 -2.04
CA THR A 144 11.80 6.44 -2.42
C THR A 144 10.57 5.64 -1.96
N ILE A 145 10.08 5.86 -0.73
CA ILE A 145 8.84 5.23 -0.24
C ILE A 145 7.62 5.68 -1.06
N ILE A 146 7.54 6.96 -1.42
CA ILE A 146 6.48 7.48 -2.30
C ILE A 146 6.56 6.84 -3.70
N MET A 147 7.77 6.63 -4.22
CA MET A 147 7.98 5.95 -5.50
C MET A 147 7.43 4.51 -5.46
N PHE A 148 7.71 3.73 -4.41
CA PHE A 148 7.13 2.40 -4.24
C PHE A 148 5.60 2.45 -4.16
N PHE A 149 5.05 3.39 -3.39
CA PHE A 149 3.62 3.61 -3.32
C PHE A 149 3.00 3.93 -4.70
N GLN A 150 3.64 4.77 -5.51
CA GLN A 150 3.19 5.06 -6.86
C GLN A 150 3.23 3.82 -7.77
N ARG A 151 4.31 3.02 -7.66
CA ARG A 151 4.45 1.77 -8.43
C ARG A 151 3.35 0.78 -8.09
N ILE A 152 3.04 0.56 -6.81
CA ILE A 152 2.00 -0.42 -6.44
C ILE A 152 0.59 0.01 -6.87
N LEU A 153 0.30 1.32 -6.91
CA LEU A 153 -0.95 1.82 -7.46
C LEU A 153 -1.09 1.50 -8.96
N VAL A 154 -0.02 1.70 -9.74
CA VAL A 154 -0.01 1.45 -11.19
C VAL A 154 0.01 -0.04 -11.50
N ASN A 155 0.86 -0.79 -10.81
CA ASN A 155 1.06 -2.21 -11.06
C ASN A 155 -0.13 -3.05 -10.62
N LYS A 156 -1.12 -2.50 -9.88
CA LYS A 156 -2.32 -3.22 -9.36
C LYS A 156 -1.88 -4.49 -8.63
N THR A 157 -1.72 -4.44 -7.30
CA THR A 157 -1.27 -5.53 -6.39
C THR A 157 -0.65 -6.74 -7.10
N ALA A 158 0.67 -6.91 -7.00
CA ALA A 158 1.43 -7.98 -7.67
C ALA A 158 0.75 -9.38 -7.60
N GLY A 159 -0.09 -9.65 -6.60
CA GLY A 159 -1.02 -10.79 -6.56
C GLY A 159 -2.05 -10.95 -7.71
N PHE A 160 -2.07 -10.07 -8.73
CA PHE A 160 -2.86 -10.27 -9.97
C PHE A 160 -2.03 -10.79 -11.15
N HIS A 161 -0.71 -10.60 -11.17
CA HIS A 161 0.14 -10.93 -12.33
C HIS A 161 0.65 -12.37 -12.38
N TRP A 162 0.41 -13.14 -11.31
CA TRP A 162 0.87 -14.53 -11.19
C TRP A 162 -0.20 -15.57 -11.52
N VAL A 163 -1.30 -15.15 -12.13
CA VAL A 163 -2.41 -16.05 -12.48
C VAL A 163 -2.43 -16.20 -13.99
N THR A 164 -2.19 -17.40 -14.50
CA THR A 164 -2.32 -17.68 -15.94
C THR A 164 -3.76 -17.40 -16.41
N ALA A 165 -3.97 -17.14 -17.70
CA ALA A 165 -5.31 -16.94 -18.25
C ALA A 165 -6.27 -18.13 -17.96
N GLU A 166 -5.72 -19.34 -17.82
CA GLU A 166 -6.45 -20.54 -17.44
C GLU A 166 -6.85 -20.52 -15.96
N GLU A 167 -5.94 -20.17 -15.07
CA GLU A 167 -6.23 -20.02 -13.64
C GLU A 167 -7.16 -18.85 -13.36
N GLU A 168 -7.09 -17.76 -14.14
CA GLU A 168 -8.01 -16.63 -14.05
C GLU A 168 -9.43 -17.06 -14.46
N LYS A 169 -9.55 -17.88 -15.51
CA LYS A 169 -10.83 -18.45 -15.92
C LYS A 169 -11.42 -19.37 -14.84
N ASN A 170 -10.58 -20.20 -14.21
CA ASN A 170 -10.98 -21.13 -13.16
C ASN A 170 -11.28 -20.43 -11.82
N ASN A 171 -10.65 -19.28 -11.56
CA ASN A 171 -10.79 -18.50 -10.32
C ASN A 171 -11.45 -17.12 -10.55
N LYS A 172 -12.23 -16.98 -11.62
CA LYS A 172 -12.77 -15.69 -12.08
C LYS A 172 -13.48 -14.91 -10.98
N ASN A 173 -14.25 -15.59 -10.14
CA ASN A 173 -14.98 -14.97 -9.04
C ASN A 173 -14.03 -14.42 -7.95
N ILE A 174 -12.92 -15.10 -7.67
CA ILE A 174 -11.92 -14.68 -6.68
C ILE A 174 -11.16 -13.45 -7.18
N VAL A 175 -10.75 -13.48 -8.46
CA VAL A 175 -10.07 -12.35 -9.11
C VAL A 175 -10.99 -11.13 -9.14
N GLU A 176 -12.24 -11.31 -9.55
CA GLU A 176 -13.24 -10.25 -9.60
C GLU A 176 -13.53 -9.66 -8.21
N ASP A 177 -13.69 -10.49 -7.17
CA ASP A 177 -13.88 -10.02 -5.79
C ASP A 177 -12.71 -9.19 -5.29
N ARG A 178 -11.47 -9.55 -5.64
CA ARG A 178 -10.28 -8.76 -5.28
C ARG A 178 -10.27 -7.41 -5.98
N TYR A 179 -10.57 -7.36 -7.27
CA TYR A 179 -10.67 -6.08 -8.01
C TYR A 179 -11.73 -5.16 -7.43
N ILE A 180 -12.88 -5.73 -7.07
CA ILE A 180 -13.98 -4.97 -6.49
C ILE A 180 -13.63 -4.43 -5.10
N LYS A 181 -12.94 -5.22 -4.27
CA LYS A 181 -12.41 -4.75 -2.98
C LYS A 181 -11.42 -3.61 -3.19
N TRP A 182 -10.48 -3.76 -4.12
CA TRP A 182 -9.51 -2.72 -4.47
C TRP A 182 -10.19 -1.41 -4.88
N PHE A 183 -11.15 -1.45 -5.82
CA PHE A 183 -11.90 -0.26 -6.24
C PHE A 183 -12.71 0.37 -5.11
N SER A 184 -13.33 -0.46 -4.25
CA SER A 184 -14.06 0.03 -3.09
C SER A 184 -13.12 0.77 -2.11
N SER A 185 -11.93 0.21 -1.87
CA SER A 185 -10.90 0.82 -1.04
C SER A 185 -10.36 2.12 -1.65
N LEU A 186 -10.09 2.16 -2.95
CA LEU A 186 -9.70 3.39 -3.64
C LEU A 186 -10.77 4.49 -3.46
N PHE A 187 -12.05 4.15 -3.65
CA PHE A 187 -13.13 5.11 -3.47
C PHE A 187 -13.21 5.62 -2.02
N LYS A 188 -13.09 4.71 -1.04
CA LYS A 188 -13.04 5.07 0.39
C LYS A 188 -11.86 5.99 0.69
N MET A 189 -10.67 5.68 0.18
CA MET A 189 -9.47 6.49 0.37
C MET A 189 -9.61 7.89 -0.25
N LYS A 190 -10.21 8.00 -1.45
CA LYS A 190 -10.54 9.31 -2.05
C LYS A 190 -11.37 10.17 -1.09
N LYS A 191 -12.44 9.59 -0.52
CA LYS A 191 -13.30 10.30 0.44
C LYS A 191 -12.60 10.64 1.74
N TRP A 192 -11.73 9.77 2.23
CA TRP A 192 -10.95 10.06 3.42
C TRP A 192 -9.96 11.21 3.21
N ILE A 193 -9.23 11.23 2.09
CA ILE A 193 -8.30 12.33 1.74
C ILE A 193 -9.03 13.66 1.59
N GLU A 194 -10.18 13.68 0.90
CA GLU A 194 -11.03 14.89 0.73
C GLU A 194 -11.43 15.52 2.08
N ASN A 195 -11.55 14.70 3.13
CA ASN A 195 -11.91 15.14 4.48
C ASN A 195 -10.70 15.34 5.40
N SER A 196 -9.52 14.87 4.99
CA SER A 196 -8.29 14.97 5.78
C SER A 196 -7.75 16.40 5.74
N LYS A 197 -7.25 16.87 6.88
CA LYS A 197 -6.53 18.14 7.00
C LYS A 197 -5.19 17.86 7.65
N SER A 198 -4.19 17.60 6.83
CA SER A 198 -2.81 17.45 7.29
C SER A 198 -1.99 18.62 6.79
N ASP A 199 -1.20 19.25 7.67
CA ASP A 199 -0.22 20.27 7.30
C ASP A 199 1.17 19.68 7.00
N ASN A 200 1.32 18.37 7.19
CA ASN A 200 2.56 17.67 6.91
C ASN A 200 2.83 17.58 5.40
N VAL A 201 3.95 18.16 4.97
CA VAL A 201 4.34 18.22 3.55
C VAL A 201 4.51 16.83 2.91
N LEU A 202 5.00 15.83 3.66
CA LEU A 202 5.20 14.47 3.16
C LEU A 202 3.87 13.75 3.00
N VAL A 203 2.95 13.92 3.95
CA VAL A 203 1.57 13.43 3.84
C VAL A 203 0.86 14.05 2.63
N LYS A 204 1.00 15.37 2.43
CA LYS A 204 0.46 16.05 1.24
C LYS A 204 1.03 15.48 -0.06
N LYS A 205 2.34 15.17 -0.14
CA LYS A 205 2.95 14.51 -1.32
C LYS A 205 2.38 13.11 -1.57
N LEU A 206 2.17 12.32 -0.50
CA LEU A 206 1.57 10.99 -0.59
C LEU A 206 0.13 11.06 -1.09
N HIS A 207 -0.69 11.96 -0.51
CA HIS A 207 -2.06 12.23 -0.94
C HIS A 207 -2.12 12.67 -2.38
N TYR A 208 -1.26 13.61 -2.79
CA TYR A 208 -1.18 14.06 -4.17
C TYR A 208 -0.90 12.90 -5.13
N SER A 209 0.04 12.01 -4.79
CA SER A 209 0.38 10.84 -5.60
C SER A 209 -0.82 9.89 -5.76
N PHE A 210 -1.58 9.67 -4.68
CA PHE A 210 -2.82 8.90 -4.73
C PHE A 210 -3.90 9.60 -5.58
N SER A 211 -4.14 10.88 -5.35
CA SER A 211 -5.18 11.66 -6.03
C SER A 211 -4.94 11.72 -7.54
N GLU A 212 -3.69 11.90 -7.97
CA GLU A 212 -3.30 11.84 -9.38
C GLU A 212 -3.65 10.49 -10.02
N TYR A 213 -3.30 9.38 -9.35
CA TYR A 213 -3.68 8.05 -9.81
C TYR A 213 -5.20 7.88 -9.87
N TYR A 214 -5.91 8.27 -8.80
CA TYR A 214 -7.35 8.11 -8.71
C TYR A 214 -8.06 8.88 -9.82
N LEU A 215 -7.73 10.15 -10.04
CA LEU A 215 -8.35 11.01 -11.05
C LEU A 215 -8.21 10.42 -12.47
N ARG A 216 -7.05 9.86 -12.80
CA ARG A 216 -6.82 9.19 -14.10
C ARG A 216 -7.68 7.95 -14.30
N ASN A 217 -8.09 7.30 -13.21
CA ASN A 217 -8.82 6.03 -13.23
C ASN A 217 -10.27 6.14 -12.74
N GLU A 218 -10.74 7.34 -12.37
CA GLU A 218 -12.00 7.54 -11.64
C GLU A 218 -13.20 6.97 -12.40
N ASN A 219 -13.30 7.26 -13.71
CA ASN A 219 -14.40 6.77 -14.53
C ASN A 219 -14.47 5.24 -14.55
N GLN A 220 -13.33 4.56 -14.62
CA GLN A 220 -13.28 3.09 -14.58
C GLN A 220 -13.69 2.56 -13.20
N ILE A 221 -13.13 3.14 -12.14
CA ILE A 221 -13.43 2.75 -10.74
C ILE A 221 -14.94 2.88 -10.48
N VAL A 222 -15.53 4.03 -10.80
CA VAL A 222 -16.95 4.31 -10.59
C VAL A 222 -17.83 3.36 -11.41
N ALA A 223 -17.51 3.14 -12.69
CA ALA A 223 -18.28 2.27 -13.57
C ALA A 223 -18.32 0.82 -13.07
N GLU A 224 -17.17 0.27 -12.62
CA GLU A 224 -17.09 -1.10 -12.11
C GLU A 224 -17.86 -1.26 -10.79
N LEU A 225 -17.77 -0.28 -9.88
CA LEU A 225 -18.54 -0.30 -8.64
C LEU A 225 -20.06 -0.18 -8.86
N GLN A 226 -20.49 0.62 -9.84
CA GLN A 226 -21.91 0.73 -10.21
C GLN A 226 -22.43 -0.55 -10.85
N LYS A 227 -21.67 -1.17 -11.77
CA LYS A 227 -22.01 -2.45 -12.40
C LYS A 227 -22.28 -3.55 -11.39
N LYS A 228 -21.54 -3.57 -10.27
CA LYS A 228 -21.72 -4.53 -9.17
C LYS A 228 -22.74 -4.12 -8.11
N ARG A 229 -23.42 -2.97 -8.30
CA ARG A 229 -24.37 -2.40 -7.33
C ARG A 229 -23.73 -2.22 -5.95
N ILE A 230 -22.46 -1.80 -5.94
CA ILE A 230 -21.72 -1.42 -4.74
C ILE A 230 -21.73 0.09 -4.59
N LEU A 231 -21.84 0.83 -5.69
CA LEU A 231 -22.04 2.26 -5.70
C LEU A 231 -23.38 2.58 -6.36
N THR A 232 -24.16 3.49 -5.77
CA THR A 232 -25.35 4.03 -6.43
C THR A 232 -24.94 4.93 -7.61
N THR A 233 -25.89 5.23 -8.50
CA THR A 233 -25.70 6.24 -9.56
C THR A 233 -25.37 7.62 -8.97
N SER A 234 -25.78 7.88 -7.72
CA SER A 234 -25.46 9.10 -6.95
C SER A 234 -24.12 9.05 -6.20
N GLY A 235 -23.31 7.99 -6.34
CA GLY A 235 -21.98 7.92 -5.74
C GLY A 235 -21.95 7.52 -4.27
N ILE A 236 -22.98 6.83 -3.78
CA ILE A 236 -23.07 6.35 -2.38
C ILE A 236 -22.71 4.86 -2.34
N LEU A 237 -21.78 4.47 -1.45
CA LEU A 237 -21.45 3.06 -1.23
C LEU A 237 -22.61 2.34 -0.54
N ILE A 238 -23.05 1.23 -1.12
CA ILE A 238 -24.08 0.35 -0.57
C ILE A 238 -23.39 -0.62 0.38
N GLN A 239 -23.56 -0.42 1.70
CA GLN A 239 -23.07 -1.37 2.69
C GLN A 239 -23.88 -2.67 2.59
N LYS A 240 -23.27 -3.72 2.04
CA LYS A 240 -23.78 -5.09 2.19
C LYS A 240 -23.25 -5.65 3.51
N GLU A 241 -24.09 -5.76 4.53
CA GLU A 241 -23.78 -6.58 5.70
C GLU A 241 -23.58 -8.04 5.25
N VAL A 242 -22.34 -8.52 5.30
CA VAL A 242 -22.02 -9.92 4.99
C VAL A 242 -22.34 -10.76 6.22
N VAL A 243 -23.56 -11.27 6.28
CA VAL A 243 -23.91 -12.36 7.22
C VAL A 243 -23.21 -13.63 6.74
N LYS A 244 -22.17 -14.07 7.45
CA LYS A 244 -21.55 -15.39 7.28
C LYS A 244 -22.63 -16.47 7.48
N LYS A 245 -23.04 -17.15 6.41
CA LYS A 245 -23.84 -18.38 6.50
C LYS A 245 -22.90 -19.58 6.46
N THR A 246 -22.71 -20.21 7.61
CA THR A 246 -22.27 -21.61 7.72
C THR A 246 -23.42 -22.52 7.28
N ASN A 247 -23.06 -23.60 6.57
CA ASN A 247 -23.96 -24.56 5.94
C ASN A 247 -25.02 -25.17 6.86
N ASN A 248 -26.25 -25.21 6.33
CA ASN A 248 -27.26 -26.29 6.38
C ASN A 248 -28.69 -25.71 6.50
N GLN A 249 -29.60 -26.26 5.68
CA GLN A 249 -31.03 -25.93 5.52
C GLN A 249 -31.37 -24.87 4.45
N GLU A 250 -31.12 -25.22 3.19
CA GLU A 250 -31.97 -24.88 2.04
C GLU A 250 -33.14 -25.87 2.10
N GLU A 251 -34.40 -25.50 2.33
CA GLU A 251 -35.33 -24.94 1.32
C GLU A 251 -36.38 -23.98 1.95
N GLY A 252 -36.33 -23.70 3.25
CA GLY A 252 -37.30 -22.81 3.92
C GLY A 252 -37.00 -21.30 3.81
N LYS A 253 -35.74 -20.91 3.53
CA LYS A 253 -35.28 -19.51 3.66
C LYS A 253 -35.51 -18.64 2.42
N GLU A 254 -35.75 -19.22 1.23
CA GLU A 254 -36.03 -18.41 0.03
C GLU A 254 -37.40 -17.70 0.09
N ALA A 255 -38.38 -18.29 0.77
CA ALA A 255 -39.69 -17.68 0.96
C ALA A 255 -39.65 -16.49 1.95
N GLU A 256 -38.86 -16.58 3.01
CA GLU A 256 -38.67 -15.49 3.99
C GLU A 256 -37.83 -14.34 3.42
N ILE A 257 -36.80 -14.63 2.62
CA ILE A 257 -35.96 -13.60 1.98
C ILE A 257 -36.78 -12.80 0.96
N LYS A 258 -37.62 -13.45 0.14
CA LYS A 258 -38.53 -12.75 -0.78
C LYS A 258 -39.59 -11.92 -0.05
N LYS A 259 -40.04 -12.36 1.14
CA LYS A 259 -41.01 -11.64 1.96
C LYS A 259 -40.39 -10.42 2.65
N SER A 260 -39.15 -10.53 3.12
CA SER A 260 -38.37 -9.43 3.72
C SER A 260 -38.00 -8.36 2.69
N SER A 261 -37.52 -8.76 1.50
CA SER A 261 -37.16 -7.83 0.42
C SER A 261 -38.36 -7.01 -0.07
N LYS A 262 -39.54 -7.61 -0.19
CA LYS A 262 -40.78 -6.88 -0.53
C LYS A 262 -41.22 -5.92 0.56
N ASN A 263 -40.95 -6.23 1.83
CA ASN A 263 -41.31 -5.37 2.96
C ASN A 263 -40.41 -4.13 3.02
N ILE A 264 -39.12 -4.28 2.71
CA ILE A 264 -38.16 -3.17 2.63
C ILE A 264 -38.49 -2.24 1.45
N GLU A 265 -38.76 -2.78 0.25
CA GLU A 265 -39.18 -1.95 -0.89
C GLU A 265 -40.49 -1.19 -0.61
N GLN A 266 -41.42 -1.79 0.14
CA GLN A 266 -42.66 -1.13 0.54
C GLN A 266 -42.41 -0.02 1.59
N GLN A 267 -41.47 -0.23 2.52
CA GLN A 267 -41.07 0.77 3.50
C GLN A 267 -40.35 1.96 2.86
N GLU A 268 -39.47 1.72 1.88
CA GLU A 268 -38.79 2.77 1.12
C GLU A 268 -39.78 3.61 0.29
N ARG A 269 -40.74 2.97 -0.39
CA ARG A 269 -41.81 3.69 -1.11
C ARG A 269 -42.64 4.57 -0.18
N ASN A 270 -43.01 4.06 1.00
CA ASN A 270 -43.76 4.83 2.00
C ASN A 270 -42.95 6.01 2.55
N LEU A 271 -41.63 5.86 2.69
CA LEU A 271 -40.75 6.94 3.14
C LEU A 271 -40.58 8.03 2.07
N ILE A 272 -40.41 7.63 0.80
CA ILE A 272 -40.32 8.55 -0.33
C ILE A 272 -41.63 9.32 -0.50
N GLU A 273 -42.79 8.68 -0.39
CA GLU A 273 -44.08 9.37 -0.45
C GLU A 273 -44.29 10.36 0.71
N LYS A 274 -43.83 10.01 1.93
CA LYS A 274 -43.86 10.94 3.07
C LYS A 274 -42.95 12.15 2.85
N LEU A 275 -41.76 11.94 2.31
CA LEU A 275 -40.82 13.04 1.99
C LEU A 275 -41.37 13.92 0.87
N LEU A 276 -41.95 13.35 -0.19
CA LEU A 276 -42.57 14.12 -1.28
C LEU A 276 -43.79 14.95 -0.82
N LYS A 277 -44.52 14.50 0.21
CA LYS A 277 -45.56 15.31 0.86
C LYS A 277 -44.98 16.43 1.72
N PHE A 278 -43.81 16.23 2.32
CA PHE A 278 -43.13 17.23 3.13
C PHE A 278 -42.51 18.36 2.30
N PHE A 279 -42.10 18.08 1.06
CA PHE A 279 -41.53 19.05 0.11
C PHE A 279 -42.55 19.72 -0.83
N LYS A 280 -43.85 19.46 -0.65
CA LYS A 280 -44.93 20.24 -1.28
C LYS A 280 -45.54 21.19 -0.24
N VAL A 281 -44.79 22.25 0.07
CA VAL A 281 -45.28 23.49 0.70
C VAL A 281 -44.75 24.64 -0.15
#